data_AF-A0ABD5RZ37-F1
#
_entry.id   AF-A0ABD5RZ37-F1
#
_cell.length_a   1.000
_cell.length_b   1.000
_cell.length_c   1.000
_cell.angle_alpha   90.00
_cell.angle_beta   90.00
_cell.angle_gamma   90.00
#
_symmetry.space_group_name_H-M   'P 1'
#
loop_
_entity.id
_entity.type
_entity.pdbx_description
1 polymer ?
#
loop_
_entity_poly.entity_id
_entity_poly.type
_entity_poly.pdbx_seq_one_letter_code
_entity_poly.pdbx_strand_id
1 'polypeptide(L)'
;MLTDSLDYLREGDDWVKTLLIGGVLGLLVVLVVPMFVVYGYLMRVLRIRMRGEETVPEFDDWGEMTVDGLKAFVVAFVYGVVPAILGAVFVVFGVLGLVGGGNADSGLLAGLGTLGILLGVLLTF
;
A
#
# COMPACT_ATOMS: atom_id res chain seq x y z
N MET A 1 32.01 24.02 20.08
CA MET A 1 31.32 24.16 18.77
C MET A 1 30.57 22.90 18.37
N LEU A 2 31.22 21.75 18.11
CA LEU A 2 30.49 20.51 17.79
C LEU A 2 29.69 19.95 18.98
N THR A 3 30.25 20.03 20.20
CA THR A 3 29.56 19.62 21.43
C THR A 3 28.31 20.47 21.67
N ASP A 4 28.43 21.80 21.56
CA ASP A 4 27.28 22.72 21.69
C ASP A 4 26.19 22.47 20.62
N SER A 5 26.59 22.01 19.43
CA SER A 5 25.65 21.67 18.34
C SER A 5 24.88 20.37 18.63
N LEU A 6 25.50 19.43 19.35
CA LEU A 6 24.87 18.17 19.74
C LEU A 6 24.01 18.32 21.02
N ASP A 7 24.43 19.17 21.95
CA ASP A 7 23.66 19.51 23.14
C ASP A 7 22.41 20.34 22.77
N TYR A 8 22.51 21.23 21.77
CA TYR A 8 21.34 21.94 21.21
C TYR A 8 20.25 21.00 20.69
N LEU A 9 20.61 19.85 20.09
CA LEU A 9 19.63 18.85 19.69
C LEU A 9 18.99 18.21 20.92
N ARG A 10 19.73 17.99 22.01
CA ARG A 10 19.26 17.34 23.26
C ARG A 10 18.47 18.25 24.20
N GLU A 11 18.62 19.56 24.09
CA GLU A 11 17.94 20.54 24.96
C GLU A 11 16.44 20.68 24.69
N GLY A 12 15.94 20.19 23.53
CA GLY A 12 14.52 20.24 23.19
C GLY A 12 13.71 19.13 23.87
N ASP A 13 12.54 19.48 24.42
CA ASP A 13 11.63 18.57 25.15
C ASP A 13 11.23 17.29 24.37
N ASP A 14 11.43 17.24 23.06
CA ASP A 14 11.09 16.12 22.17
C ASP A 14 12.26 15.60 21.31
N TRP A 15 13.52 15.85 21.70
CA TRP A 15 14.67 15.56 20.84
C TRP A 15 14.79 14.10 20.38
N VAL A 16 14.52 13.15 21.30
CA VAL A 16 14.54 11.72 20.99
C VAL A 16 13.51 11.39 19.93
N LYS A 17 12.29 11.93 20.05
CA LYS A 17 11.19 11.70 19.11
C LYS A 17 11.54 12.24 17.73
N THR A 18 12.09 13.45 17.65
CA THR A 18 12.52 14.05 16.38
C THR A 18 13.65 13.25 15.74
N LEU A 19 14.63 12.80 16.53
CA LEU A 19 15.73 11.97 16.03
C LEU A 19 15.23 10.60 15.55
N LEU A 20 14.28 9.99 16.25
CA LEU A 20 13.71 8.71 15.90
C LEU A 20 12.87 8.81 14.61
N ILE A 21 12.02 9.83 14.49
CA ILE A 21 11.25 10.10 13.26
C ILE A 21 12.20 10.39 12.09
N GLY A 22 13.20 11.26 12.28
CA GLY A 22 14.19 11.57 11.25
C GLY A 22 15.00 10.35 10.83
N GLY A 23 15.43 9.52 11.78
CA GLY A 23 16.15 8.27 11.53
C GLY A 23 15.29 7.25 10.78
N VAL A 24 14.04 7.04 11.20
CA VAL A 24 13.11 6.11 10.54
C VAL A 24 12.79 6.59 9.13
N LEU A 25 12.47 7.89 8.95
CA LEU A 25 12.21 8.45 7.62
C LEU A 25 13.45 8.33 6.72
N GLY A 26 14.64 8.61 7.25
CA GLY A 26 15.89 8.43 6.52
C GLY A 26 16.11 6.98 6.06
N LEU A 27 15.86 6.00 6.94
CA LEU A 27 15.95 4.58 6.60
C LEU A 27 14.88 4.17 5.58
N LEU A 28 13.65 4.68 5.72
CA LEU A 28 12.56 4.38 4.79
C LEU A 28 12.85 4.93 3.40
N VAL A 29 13.45 6.12 3.25
CA VAL A 29 13.79 6.67 1.92
C VAL A 29 14.76 5.74 1.17
N VAL A 30 15.77 5.22 1.86
CA VAL A 30 16.73 4.27 1.28
C VAL A 30 16.06 2.96 0.88
N LEU A 31 14.96 2.57 1.53
CA LEU A 31 14.22 1.35 1.19
C LEU A 31 13.17 1.57 0.09
N VAL A 32 12.51 2.72 0.11
CA VAL A 32 11.38 3.06 -0.78
C VAL A 32 11.85 3.32 -2.20
N VAL A 33 12.98 4.02 -2.40
CA VAL A 33 13.46 4.33 -3.76
C VAL A 33 13.86 3.05 -4.53
N PRO A 34 14.68 2.13 -3.98
CA PRO A 34 15.03 0.89 -4.67
C PRO A 34 13.83 -0.03 -4.91
N MET A 35 12.82 0.01 -4.03
CA MET A 35 11.61 -0.79 -4.18
C MET A 35 10.93 -0.53 -5.53
N PHE A 36 10.80 0.73 -5.95
CA PHE A 36 10.20 1.07 -7.24
C PHE A 36 11.03 0.56 -8.42
N VAL A 37 12.36 0.63 -8.34
CA VAL A 37 13.23 0.10 -9.38
C VAL A 37 13.04 -1.41 -9.56
N VAL A 38 12.97 -2.14 -8.43
CA VAL A 38 12.73 -3.60 -8.44
C VAL A 38 11.36 -3.93 -9.06
N TYR A 39 10.30 -3.20 -8.68
CA TYR A 39 8.99 -3.40 -9.31
C TYR A 39 9.00 -3.10 -10.81
N GLY A 40 9.72 -2.06 -11.24
CA GLY A 40 9.91 -1.76 -12.65
C GLY A 40 10.59 -2.89 -13.41
N TYR A 41 11.64 -3.46 -12.83
CA TYR A 41 12.33 -4.61 -13.40
C TYR A 41 11.39 -5.82 -13.52
N LEU A 42 10.59 -6.12 -12.49
CA LEU A 42 9.59 -7.19 -12.54
C LEU A 42 8.58 -6.97 -13.68
N MET A 43 8.10 -5.74 -13.88
CA MET A 43 7.20 -5.41 -14.98
C MET A 43 7.87 -5.56 -16.35
N ARG A 44 9.17 -5.23 -16.46
CA ARG A 44 9.97 -5.45 -17.67
C ARG A 44 10.10 -6.96 -17.97
N VAL A 45 10.41 -7.78 -16.96
CA VAL A 45 10.46 -9.25 -17.08
C VAL A 45 9.11 -9.78 -17.55
N LEU A 46 8.02 -9.41 -16.89
CA LEU A 46 6.66 -9.85 -17.27
C LEU A 46 6.34 -9.49 -18.73
N ARG A 47 6.67 -8.27 -19.15
CA ARG A 47 6.43 -7.79 -20.53
C ARG A 47 7.18 -8.62 -21.57
N ILE A 48 8.45 -8.96 -21.31
CA ILE A 48 9.28 -9.78 -22.21
C ILE A 48 8.74 -11.21 -22.28
N ARG A 49 8.42 -11.81 -21.12
CA ARG A 49 7.85 -13.16 -21.06
C ARG A 49 6.49 -13.25 -21.73
N MET A 50 5.65 -12.23 -21.60
CA MET A 50 4.36 -12.14 -22.31
C MET A 50 4.52 -12.05 -23.84
N ARG A 51 5.65 -11.53 -24.33
CA ARG A 51 5.99 -11.50 -25.77
C ARG A 51 6.60 -12.82 -26.26
N GLY A 52 6.82 -13.79 -25.38
CA GLY A 52 7.45 -15.07 -25.72
C GLY A 52 8.95 -14.98 -25.94
N GLU A 53 9.58 -13.87 -25.56
CA GLU A 53 11.01 -13.66 -25.68
C GLU A 53 11.74 -14.39 -24.52
N GLU A 54 12.88 -15.02 -24.81
CA GLU A 54 13.71 -15.75 -23.85
C GLU A 54 14.91 -14.94 -23.36
N THR A 55 15.00 -13.67 -23.75
CA THR A 55 16.07 -12.78 -23.34
C THR A 55 15.86 -12.33 -21.89
N VAL A 56 16.92 -12.42 -21.08
CA VAL A 56 16.89 -11.87 -19.71
C VAL A 56 17.10 -10.36 -19.81
N PRO A 57 16.18 -9.52 -19.29
CA PRO A 57 16.36 -8.08 -19.34
C PRO A 57 17.56 -7.64 -18.52
N GLU A 58 18.34 -6.73 -19.08
CA GLU A 58 19.45 -6.06 -18.39
C GLU A 58 18.93 -5.01 -17.39
N PHE A 59 19.79 -4.70 -16.41
CA PHE A 59 19.52 -3.75 -15.34
C PHE A 59 20.23 -2.41 -15.62
N ASP A 60 19.77 -1.71 -16.64
CA ASP A 60 20.42 -0.54 -17.24
C ASP A 60 19.58 0.74 -17.14
N ASP A 61 18.32 0.71 -17.58
CA ASP A 61 17.46 1.89 -17.68
C ASP A 61 16.77 2.21 -16.35
N TRP A 62 17.56 2.52 -15.31
CA TRP A 62 17.07 2.80 -13.95
C TRP A 62 15.94 3.83 -13.91
N GLY A 63 16.01 4.86 -14.78
CA GLY A 63 14.97 5.87 -14.90
C GLY A 63 13.64 5.32 -15.41
N GLU A 64 13.66 4.54 -16.49
CA GLU A 64 12.45 3.91 -17.04
C GLU A 64 11.90 2.86 -16.07
N MET A 65 12.77 2.06 -15.45
CA MET A 65 12.37 1.09 -14.42
C MET A 65 11.68 1.77 -13.25
N THR A 66 12.21 2.88 -12.74
CA THR A 66 11.58 3.62 -11.64
C THR A 66 10.19 4.11 -12.03
N VAL A 67 10.03 4.67 -13.23
CA VAL A 67 8.75 5.15 -13.74
C VAL A 67 7.75 4.00 -13.92
N ASP A 68 8.19 2.89 -14.48
CA ASP A 68 7.32 1.72 -14.68
C ASP A 68 6.94 1.05 -13.35
N GLY A 69 7.85 1.00 -12.38
CA GLY A 69 7.56 0.56 -11.02
C GLY A 69 6.61 1.49 -10.28
N LEU A 70 6.72 2.81 -10.47
CA LEU A 70 5.77 3.78 -9.92
C LEU A 70 4.37 3.59 -10.52
N LYS A 71 4.27 3.41 -11.85
CA LYS A 71 2.98 3.11 -12.50
C LYS A 71 2.38 1.80 -11.95
N ALA A 72 3.20 0.76 -11.80
CA ALA A 72 2.76 -0.53 -11.25
C ALA A 72 2.27 -0.37 -9.81
N PHE A 73 2.98 0.40 -8.99
CA PHE A 73 2.55 0.72 -7.63
C PHE A 73 1.23 1.49 -7.61
N VAL A 74 1.05 2.51 -8.46
CA VAL A 74 -0.22 3.26 -8.55
C VAL A 74 -1.38 2.34 -8.94
N VAL A 75 -1.18 1.47 -9.93
CA VAL A 75 -2.19 0.49 -10.34
C VAL A 75 -2.51 -0.44 -9.16
N ALA A 76 -1.50 -1.06 -8.55
CA ALA A 76 -1.69 -1.94 -7.39
C ALA A 76 -2.36 -1.22 -6.21
N PHE A 77 -2.01 0.05 -5.97
CA PHE A 77 -2.61 0.87 -4.93
C PHE A 77 -4.08 1.15 -5.21
N VAL A 78 -4.44 1.57 -6.43
CA VAL A 78 -5.84 1.82 -6.80
C VAL A 78 -6.66 0.52 -6.77
N TYR A 79 -6.14 -0.55 -7.37
CA TYR A 79 -6.81 -1.85 -7.40
C TYR A 79 -6.79 -2.56 -6.04
N GLY A 80 -5.95 -2.18 -5.10
CA GLY A 80 -5.97 -2.69 -3.72
C GLY A 80 -6.91 -1.87 -2.83
N VAL A 81 -6.78 -0.54 -2.85
CA VAL A 81 -7.50 0.37 -1.96
C VAL A 81 -8.97 0.47 -2.32
N VAL A 82 -9.33 0.55 -3.60
CA VAL A 82 -10.74 0.70 -4.01
C VAL A 82 -11.56 -0.53 -3.57
N PRO A 83 -11.16 -1.78 -3.88
CA PRO A 83 -11.85 -2.96 -3.35
C PRO A 83 -11.81 -3.05 -1.83
N ALA A 84 -10.70 -2.67 -1.18
CA ALA A 84 -10.61 -2.68 0.28
C ALA A 84 -11.63 -1.73 0.93
N ILE A 85 -11.79 -0.51 0.40
CA ILE A 85 -12.79 0.45 0.88
C ILE A 85 -14.20 -0.10 0.66
N LEU A 86 -14.50 -0.61 -0.53
CA LEU A 86 -15.80 -1.20 -0.83
C LEU A 86 -16.11 -2.37 0.11
N GLY A 87 -15.15 -3.28 0.31
CA GLY A 87 -15.26 -4.38 1.26
C GLY A 87 -15.51 -3.89 2.68
N ALA A 88 -14.77 -2.88 3.15
CA ALA A 88 -14.97 -2.30 4.48
C ALA A 88 -16.37 -1.72 4.66
N VAL A 89 -16.91 -1.05 3.65
CA VAL A 89 -18.29 -0.52 3.67
C VAL A 89 -19.31 -1.65 3.81
N PHE A 90 -19.16 -2.72 3.02
CA PHE A 90 -20.06 -3.89 3.13
C PHE A 90 -19.94 -4.61 4.47
N VAL A 91 -18.74 -4.70 5.04
CA VAL A 91 -18.54 -5.23 6.40
C VAL A 91 -19.32 -4.40 7.42
N VAL A 92 -19.22 -3.07 7.36
CA VAL A 92 -19.94 -2.17 8.28
C VAL A 92 -21.45 -2.39 8.17
N PHE A 93 -22.00 -2.43 6.95
CA PHE A 93 -23.43 -2.69 6.75
C PHE A 93 -23.86 -4.07 7.26
N GLY A 94 -23.04 -5.10 7.05
CA GLY A 94 -23.29 -6.44 7.57
C GLY A 94 -23.35 -6.47 9.10
N VAL A 95 -22.37 -5.84 9.76
CA VAL A 95 -22.32 -5.76 11.23
C VAL A 95 -23.52 -4.99 11.78
N LEU A 96 -23.88 -3.84 11.17
CA LEU A 96 -25.06 -3.07 11.59
C LEU A 96 -26.36 -3.87 11.42
N GLY A 97 -26.48 -4.64 10.34
CA GLY A 97 -27.62 -5.55 10.13
C GLY A 97 -27.74 -6.61 11.22
N LEU A 98 -26.62 -7.18 11.67
CA LEU A 98 -26.61 -8.19 12.75
C LEU A 98 -26.97 -7.60 14.13
N VAL A 99 -26.56 -6.35 14.40
CA VAL A 99 -26.80 -5.68 15.70
C VAL A 99 -28.19 -5.01 15.75
N GLY A 100 -28.80 -4.71 14.61
CA GLY A 100 -30.05 -3.95 14.47
C GLY A 100 -31.34 -4.61 14.96
N GLY A 101 -31.28 -5.78 15.60
CA GLY A 101 -32.41 -6.36 16.33
C GLY A 101 -33.59 -6.80 15.47
N GLY A 102 -33.42 -7.85 14.66
CA GLY A 102 -34.49 -8.76 14.19
C GLY A 102 -35.62 -8.19 13.31
N ASN A 103 -35.61 -6.90 12.98
CA ASN A 103 -36.59 -6.26 12.09
C ASN A 103 -36.30 -6.57 10.61
N ALA A 104 -37.30 -6.45 9.73
CA ALA A 104 -37.14 -6.73 8.30
C ALA A 104 -36.00 -5.94 7.64
N ASP A 105 -35.82 -4.67 8.03
CA ASP A 105 -34.74 -3.81 7.54
C ASP A 105 -33.35 -4.31 7.98
N SER A 106 -33.23 -4.82 9.21
CA SER A 106 -31.98 -5.38 9.73
C SER A 106 -31.59 -6.68 9.01
N GLY A 107 -32.57 -7.50 8.64
CA GLY A 107 -32.37 -8.72 7.84
C GLY A 107 -31.88 -8.40 6.42
N LEU A 108 -32.43 -7.36 5.78
CA LEU A 108 -31.99 -6.90 4.47
C LEU A 108 -30.54 -6.38 4.53
N LEU A 109 -30.20 -5.56 5.53
CA LEU A 109 -28.86 -5.01 5.71
C LEU A 109 -27.82 -6.11 5.99
N ALA A 110 -28.16 -7.10 6.81
CA ALA A 110 -27.30 -8.25 7.08
C ALA A 110 -27.07 -9.11 5.83
N GLY A 111 -28.13 -9.34 5.03
CA GLY A 111 -28.03 -10.08 3.77
C GLY A 111 -27.18 -9.36 2.71
N LEU A 112 -27.38 -8.06 2.54
CA LEU A 112 -26.59 -7.25 1.61
C LEU A 112 -25.13 -7.08 2.06
N GLY A 113 -24.91 -6.94 3.37
CA GLY A 113 -23.56 -6.87 3.93
C GLY A 113 -22.78 -8.16 3.73
N THR A 114 -23.39 -9.32 3.99
CA THR A 114 -22.73 -10.63 3.77
C THR A 114 -22.44 -10.92 2.30
N LEU A 115 -23.38 -10.62 1.38
CA LEU A 115 -23.14 -10.70 -0.06
C LEU A 115 -22.03 -9.74 -0.51
N GLY A 116 -22.04 -8.52 0.00
CA GLY A 116 -21.02 -7.52 -0.28
C GLY A 116 -19.62 -7.92 0.19
N ILE A 117 -19.51 -8.59 1.34
CA ILE A 117 -18.24 -9.16 1.81
C ILE A 117 -17.76 -10.26 0.85
N LEU A 118 -18.64 -11.19 0.46
CA LEU A 118 -18.26 -12.28 -0.47
C LEU A 118 -17.81 -11.73 -1.83
N LEU A 119 -18.51 -10.73 -2.36
CA LEU A 119 -18.13 -10.05 -3.61
C LEU A 119 -16.83 -9.25 -3.45
N GLY A 120 -16.63 -8.56 -2.33
CA GLY A 120 -15.39 -7.85 -2.03
C GLY A 120 -14.19 -8.79 -2.01
N VAL A 121 -14.33 -9.93 -1.32
CA VAL A 121 -13.30 -10.98 -1.28
C VAL A 121 -13.03 -11.52 -2.69
N LEU A 122 -14.06 -11.83 -3.47
CA LEU A 122 -13.92 -12.31 -4.86
C LEU A 122 -13.17 -11.32 -5.76
N LEU A 123 -13.45 -10.03 -5.63
CA LEU A 123 -12.78 -8.98 -6.41
C LEU A 123 -11.31 -8.76 -6.03
N THR A 124 -10.87 -9.32 -4.90
CA THR A 124 -9.49 -9.19 -4.42
C THR A 124 -8.59 -10.35 -4.90
N PHE A 125 -9.17 -11.39 -5.54
CA PHE A 125 -8.48 -12.56 -6.10
C PHE A 125 -8.56 -12.57 -7.63
#